data_AF-A0A1I2NQ97-F1
#
_entry.id   AF-A0A1I2NQ97-F1
#
_cell.length_a   1.000
_cell.length_b   1.000
_cell.length_c   1.000
_cell.angle_alpha   90.00
_cell.angle_beta   90.00
_cell.angle_gamma   90.00
#
_symmetry.space_group_name_H-M   'P 1'
#
loop_
_entity.id
_entity.type
_entity.pdbx_description
1 polymer ?
#
loop_
_entity_poly.entity_id
_entity_poly.type
_entity_poly.pdbx_seq_one_letter_code
_entity_poly.pdbx_strand_id
1 'polypeptide(L)'
;MLLMLVVLVLLLVLISGRNQEVPVVLTLFCLIPLAITPGLLFMSIFFFDDPNAGWGAYAAFFAVNSYPFLILAAMFWSFRLYRQGRHGWAWVPPAVFHGVNLCFLVWLFVN
;
A
#
# COMPACT_ATOMS: atom_id res chain seq x y z
N MET A 1 8.58 1.48 -12.29
CA MET A 1 7.63 1.68 -11.17
C MET A 1 8.20 1.23 -9.82
N LEU A 2 8.78 0.03 -9.72
CA LEU A 2 9.41 -0.48 -8.48
C LEU A 2 10.49 0.45 -7.90
N LEU A 3 11.37 0.99 -8.74
CA LEU A 3 12.42 1.93 -8.34
C LEU A 3 11.84 3.22 -7.71
N MET A 4 10.77 3.76 -8.28
CA MET A 4 10.07 4.95 -7.75
C MET A 4 9.43 4.65 -6.39
N LEU A 5 8.88 3.44 -6.22
CA LEU A 5 8.32 2.99 -4.95
C LEU A 5 9.40 2.90 -3.86
N VAL A 6 10.55 2.30 -4.19
CA VAL A 6 11.68 2.18 -3.26
C VAL A 6 12.20 3.56 -2.87
N VAL A 7 12.38 4.47 -3.83
CA VAL A 7 12.80 5.85 -3.57
C VAL A 7 11.79 6.58 -2.68
N LEU A 8 10.49 6.42 -2.92
CA LEU A 8 9.44 7.07 -2.13
C LEU A 8 9.36 6.51 -0.70
N VAL A 9 9.51 5.20 -0.52
CA VAL A 9 9.60 4.56 0.81
C VAL A 9 10.83 5.07 1.56
N LEU A 10 12.00 5.13 0.90
CA LEU A 10 13.22 5.68 1.50
C LEU A 10 13.04 7.13 1.93
N LEU A 11 12.43 7.97 1.08
CA LEU A 11 12.15 9.37 1.42
C LEU A 11 11.19 9.48 2.61
N LEU A 12 10.13 8.67 2.67
CA LEU A 12 9.18 8.68 3.79
C LEU A 12 9.83 8.20 5.10
N VAL A 13 10.68 7.18 5.05
CA VAL A 13 11.45 6.71 6.21
C VAL A 13 12.43 7.79 6.67
N LEU A 14 13.15 8.44 5.75
CA LEU A 14 14.08 9.53 6.06
C LEU A 14 13.36 10.74 6.68
N ILE A 15 12.19 11.13 6.14
CA ILE A 15 11.37 12.22 6.67
C ILE A 15 10.80 11.88 8.06
N SER A 16 10.42 10.62 8.28
CA SER A 16 9.94 10.15 9.58
C SER A 16 11.07 10.11 10.62
N GLY A 17 12.26 9.62 10.24
CA GLY A 17 13.41 9.50 11.14
C GLY A 17 14.01 10.84 11.56
N ARG A 18 13.91 11.87 10.69
CA ARG A 18 14.44 13.21 10.98
C ARG A 18 13.68 13.96 12.09
N ASN A 19 12.39 13.67 12.27
CA ASN A 19 11.57 14.42 13.23
C ASN A 19 11.26 13.67 14.52
N GLN A 20 11.54 12.35 14.64
CA GLN A 20 11.22 11.50 15.81
C GLN A 20 9.79 11.60 16.41
N GLU A 21 8.90 12.38 15.81
CA GLU A 21 7.54 12.62 16.29
C GLU A 21 6.62 11.42 16.09
N VAL A 22 6.92 10.55 15.12
CA VAL A 22 6.05 9.44 14.74
C VAL A 22 6.59 8.14 15.33
N PRO A 23 5.77 7.36 16.06
CA PRO A 23 6.23 6.13 16.69
C PRO A 23 6.60 5.10 15.63
N VAL A 24 7.72 4.42 15.84
CA VAL A 24 8.24 3.36 14.95
C VAL A 24 7.19 2.30 14.65
N VAL A 25 6.35 1.96 15.64
CA VAL A 25 5.27 0.97 15.49
C VAL A 25 4.25 1.41 14.43
N LEU A 26 3.87 2.69 14.40
CA LEU A 26 2.95 3.21 13.39
C LEU A 26 3.59 3.18 12.00
N THR A 27 4.87 3.52 11.91
CA THR A 27 5.64 3.45 10.65
C THR A 27 5.69 2.02 10.12
N LEU A 28 6.02 1.04 10.96
CA LEU A 28 6.01 -0.37 10.57
C LEU A 28 4.61 -0.83 10.16
N PHE A 29 3.58 -0.46 10.93
CA PHE A 29 2.21 -0.81 10.63
C PHE A 29 1.74 -0.25 9.27
N CYS A 30 2.17 0.96 8.89
CA CYS A 30 1.90 1.53 7.57
C CYS A 30 2.64 0.83 6.42
N LEU A 31 3.81 0.23 6.69
CA LEU A 31 4.64 -0.41 5.67
C LEU A 31 4.22 -1.85 5.37
N ILE A 32 3.66 -2.57 6.34
CA ILE A 32 3.27 -3.98 6.16
C ILE A 32 2.35 -4.19 4.95
N PRO A 33 1.30 -3.38 4.70
CA PRO A 33 0.43 -3.59 3.54
C PRO A 33 1.16 -3.50 2.20
N LEU A 34 2.31 -2.82 2.17
CA LEU A 34 3.15 -2.69 0.98
C LEU A 34 3.84 -4.01 0.60
N ALA A 35 4.00 -4.95 1.53
CA ALA A 35 4.74 -6.19 1.31
C ALA A 35 4.13 -7.08 0.21
N ILE A 36 2.81 -6.99 -0.02
CA ILE A 36 2.13 -7.78 -1.07
C ILE A 36 2.35 -7.20 -2.47
N THR A 37 2.79 -5.94 -2.57
CA THR A 37 2.83 -5.21 -3.84
C THR A 37 3.76 -5.83 -4.89
N PRO A 38 4.96 -6.36 -4.59
CA PRO A 38 5.79 -7.01 -5.61
C PRO A 38 5.08 -8.20 -6.26
N GLY A 39 4.36 -9.00 -5.46
CA GLY A 39 3.57 -10.13 -5.96
C GLY A 39 2.42 -9.69 -6.85
N LEU A 40 1.66 -8.67 -6.43
CA LEU A 40 0.57 -8.12 -7.26
C LEU A 40 1.08 -7.53 -8.58
N LEU A 41 2.20 -6.80 -8.55
CA LEU A 41 2.81 -6.25 -9.75
C LEU A 41 3.26 -7.35 -10.72
N PHE A 42 3.88 -8.41 -10.19
CA PHE A 42 4.23 -9.57 -11.00
C PHE A 42 2.99 -10.22 -11.64
N MET A 43 1.93 -10.45 -10.87
CA MET A 43 0.68 -11.03 -11.38
C MET A 43 0.02 -10.15 -12.45
N SER A 44 0.12 -8.83 -12.33
CA SER A 44 -0.49 -7.90 -13.28
C SER A 44 0.03 -8.02 -14.72
N ILE A 45 1.23 -8.60 -14.91
CA ILE A 45 1.80 -8.85 -16.24
C ILE A 45 0.93 -9.84 -17.03
N PHE A 46 0.32 -10.81 -16.34
CA PHE A 46 -0.50 -11.87 -16.93
C PHE A 46 -1.95 -11.45 -17.15
N PHE A 47 -2.36 -10.24 -16.77
CA PHE A 47 -3.75 -9.79 -16.99
C PHE A 47 -4.13 -9.67 -18.46
N PHE A 48 -3.15 -9.61 -19.35
CA PHE A 48 -3.34 -9.49 -20.79
C PHE A 48 -3.11 -10.80 -21.56
N ASP A 49 -2.90 -11.93 -20.86
CA ASP A 49 -2.65 -13.23 -21.51
C ASP A 49 -3.91 -13.83 -22.14
N ASP A 50 -5.11 -13.45 -21.68
CA ASP A 50 -6.37 -13.89 -22.29
C ASP A 50 -6.73 -12.98 -23.49
N PRO A 51 -6.75 -13.51 -24.73
CA PRO A 51 -7.09 -12.74 -25.92
C PRO A 51 -8.56 -12.24 -25.94
N ASN A 52 -9.41 -12.78 -25.06
CA ASN A 52 -10.80 -12.33 -24.88
C ASN A 52 -10.95 -11.32 -23.74
N ALA A 53 -9.88 -11.00 -23.02
CA ALA A 53 -9.93 -10.04 -21.94
C ALA A 53 -10.27 -8.65 -22.48
N GLY A 54 -11.51 -8.23 -22.25
CA GLY A 54 -11.98 -6.89 -22.61
C GLY A 54 -11.37 -5.80 -21.71
N TRP A 55 -12.07 -4.67 -21.62
CA TRP A 55 -11.64 -3.51 -20.82
C TRP A 55 -11.35 -3.82 -19.34
N GLY A 56 -11.89 -4.92 -18.80
CA GLY A 56 -11.67 -5.37 -17.42
C GLY A 56 -10.20 -5.65 -17.08
N ALA A 57 -9.41 -6.19 -18.02
CA ALA A 57 -7.98 -6.43 -17.79
C ALA A 57 -7.20 -5.12 -17.62
N TYR A 58 -7.51 -4.09 -18.42
CA TYR A 58 -6.91 -2.77 -18.26
C TYR A 58 -7.29 -2.14 -16.92
N ALA A 59 -8.57 -2.22 -16.51
CA ALA A 59 -9.02 -1.71 -15.22
C ALA A 59 -8.29 -2.42 -14.05
N ALA A 60 -8.19 -3.74 -14.10
CA ALA A 60 -7.45 -4.53 -13.10
C ALA A 60 -5.96 -4.16 -13.08
N PHE A 61 -5.34 -4.00 -14.25
CA PHE A 61 -3.94 -3.60 -14.37
C PHE A 61 -3.69 -2.25 -13.70
N PHE A 62 -4.50 -1.22 -14.00
CA PHE A 62 -4.36 0.09 -13.38
C PHE A 62 -4.67 0.06 -11.88
N ALA A 63 -5.67 -0.72 -11.44
CA ALA A 63 -5.99 -0.86 -10.02
C ALA A 63 -4.81 -1.46 -9.25
N VAL A 64 -4.23 -2.56 -9.74
CA VAL A 64 -3.06 -3.21 -9.10
C VAL A 64 -1.83 -2.30 -9.12
N ASN A 65 -1.56 -1.63 -10.24
CA ASN A 65 -0.38 -0.78 -10.36
C ASN A 65 -0.51 0.53 -9.56
N SER A 66 -1.73 1.00 -9.29
CA SER A 66 -1.99 2.18 -8.45
C SER A 66 -2.04 1.87 -6.95
N TYR A 67 -2.31 0.61 -6.57
CA TYR A 67 -2.43 0.17 -5.18
C TYR A 67 -1.26 0.56 -4.25
N PRO A 68 0.02 0.41 -4.65
CA PRO A 68 1.14 0.82 -3.81
C PRO A 68 1.13 2.32 -3.50
N PHE A 69 0.70 3.15 -4.45
CA PHE A 69 0.62 4.60 -4.26
C PHE A 69 -0.50 4.99 -3.29
N LEU A 70 -1.62 4.25 -3.30
CA LEU A 70 -2.71 4.45 -2.34
C LEU A 70 -2.28 4.12 -0.90
N ILE A 71 -1.50 3.05 -0.72
CA ILE A 71 -0.92 2.70 0.60
C ILE A 71 0.01 3.83 1.08
N LEU A 72 0.85 4.38 0.20
CA LEU A 72 1.76 5.46 0.57
C LEU A 72 1.03 6.77 0.86
N ALA A 73 -0.03 7.09 0.12
CA ALA A 73 -0.91 8.21 0.44
C ALA A 73 -1.56 8.05 1.82
N ALA A 74 -2.00 6.84 2.16
CA ALA A 74 -2.56 6.51 3.47
C ALA A 74 -1.52 6.63 4.60
N MET A 75 -0.28 6.19 4.36
CA MET A 75 0.84 6.38 5.28
C MET A 75 1.15 7.86 5.52
N PHE A 76 1.19 8.68 4.47
CA PHE A 76 1.37 10.13 4.59
C PHE A 76 0.24 10.76 5.42
N TRP A 77 -1.01 10.37 5.17
CA TRP A 77 -2.16 10.86 5.91
C TRP A 77 -2.13 10.44 7.38
N SER A 78 -1.75 9.19 7.65
CA SER A 78 -1.54 8.65 8.99
C SER A 78 -0.52 9.49 9.78
N PHE A 79 0.64 9.78 9.17
CA PHE A 79 1.67 10.60 9.80
C PHE A 79 1.21 12.03 10.05
N ARG A 80 0.48 12.62 9.10
CA ARG A 80 -0.11 13.95 9.26
C ARG A 80 -1.10 13.97 10.42
N LEU A 81 -2.00 12.99 10.51
CA LEU A 81 -2.97 12.90 11.61
C LEU A 81 -2.28 12.72 12.97
N TYR A 82 -1.22 11.91 13.02
CA TYR A 82 -0.45 11.71 14.23
C TYR A 82 0.18 13.02 14.72
N ARG A 83 0.83 13.77 13.82
CA ARG A 83 1.42 15.08 14.11
C ARG A 83 0.41 16.13 14.55
N GLN A 84 -0.84 16.00 14.13
CA GLN A 84 -1.96 16.85 14.57
C GLN A 84 -2.54 16.45 15.95
N GLY A 85 -1.92 15.51 16.66
CA GLY A 85 -2.40 15.01 17.96
C GLY A 85 -3.58 14.03 17.85
N ARG A 86 -4.01 13.66 16.63
CA ARG A 86 -5.13 12.72 16.40
C ARG A 86 -4.62 11.28 16.40
N HIS A 87 -3.99 10.86 17.49
CA HIS A 87 -3.27 9.59 17.56
C HIS A 87 -4.13 8.37 17.22
N GLY A 88 -5.38 8.29 17.70
CA GLY A 88 -6.27 7.16 17.37
C GLY A 88 -6.62 7.09 15.87
N TRP A 89 -6.88 8.24 15.25
CA TRP A 89 -7.23 8.32 13.83
C TRP A 89 -6.05 8.02 12.90
N ALA A 90 -4.81 8.21 13.37
CA ALA A 90 -3.62 7.89 12.60
C ALA A 90 -3.54 6.40 12.22
N TRP A 91 -4.14 5.50 13.00
CA TRP A 91 -4.12 4.06 12.73
C TRP A 91 -5.17 3.61 11.71
N VAL A 92 -6.20 4.43 11.46
CA VAL A 92 -7.32 4.05 10.59
C VAL A 92 -6.89 3.84 9.13
N PRO A 93 -6.15 4.78 8.48
CA PRO A 93 -5.74 4.57 7.10
C PRO A 93 -4.98 3.26 6.86
N PRO A 94 -3.88 2.94 7.59
CA PRO A 94 -3.19 1.68 7.38
C PRO A 94 -4.06 0.46 7.73
N ALA A 95 -4.91 0.53 8.75
CA ALA A 95 -5.79 -0.58 9.14
C ALA A 95 -6.76 -0.99 8.02
N VAL A 96 -7.27 -0.02 7.24
CA VAL A 96 -8.11 -0.31 6.06
C VAL A 96 -7.34 -1.17 5.04
N PHE A 97 -6.09 -0.83 4.74
CA PHE A 97 -5.27 -1.60 3.78
C PHE A 97 -4.86 -2.98 4.32
N HIS A 98 -4.65 -3.11 5.64
CA HIS A 98 -4.49 -4.42 6.27
C HIS A 98 -5.74 -5.28 6.07
N GLY A 99 -6.93 -4.74 6.31
CA GLY A 99 -8.19 -5.43 6.09
C GLY A 99 -8.37 -5.88 4.64
N VAL A 100 -8.09 -4.99 3.68
CA VAL A 100 -8.14 -5.32 2.24
C VAL A 100 -7.18 -6.45 1.90
N ASN A 101 -5.93 -6.38 2.37
CA ASN A 101 -4.93 -7.43 2.13
C ASN A 101 -5.33 -8.76 2.76
N LEU A 102 -5.85 -8.75 4.00
CA LEU A 102 -6.32 -9.95 4.68
C LEU A 102 -7.50 -10.57 3.92
N CYS A 103 -8.48 -9.78 3.50
CA CYS A 103 -9.59 -10.26 2.68
C CYS A 103 -9.10 -10.88 1.37
N PHE A 104 -8.13 -10.24 0.70
CA PHE A 104 -7.53 -10.77 -0.52
C PHE A 104 -6.80 -12.11 -0.28
N LEU A 105 -5.99 -12.20 0.78
CA LEU A 105 -5.29 -13.43 1.14
C LEU A 105 -6.27 -14.55 1.50
N VAL A 106 -7.30 -14.26 2.31
CA VAL A 106 -8.35 -15.23 2.62
C VAL A 106 -9.05 -15.71 1.36
N TRP A 107 -9.42 -14.79 0.46
CA TRP A 107 -10.04 -15.15 -0.81
C TRP A 107 -9.13 -16.07 -1.65
N LEU A 108 -7.82 -15.81 -1.68
CA LEU A 108 -6.82 -16.57 -2.42
C LEU A 108 -6.59 -17.98 -1.86
N PHE A 109 -6.74 -18.19 -0.54
CA PHE A 109 -6.50 -19.51 0.08
C PHE A 109 -7.78 -20.34 0.29
N VAL A 110 -8.95 -19.72 0.16
CA VAL A 110 -10.26 -20.39 0.34
C VAL A 110 -10.93 -20.73 -1.00
N ASN A 111 -10.56 -20.06 -2.10
CA ASN A 111 -10.94 -20.45 -3.47
C ASN A 111 -9.80 -21.19 -4.16
#